data_AF-A0A961MHY0-F1
#
_entry.id   AF-A0A961MHY0-F1
#
_cell.length_a   1.000
_cell.length_b   1.000
_cell.length_c   1.000
_cell.angle_alpha   90.00
_cell.angle_beta   90.00
_cell.angle_gamma   90.00
#
_symmetry.space_group_name_H-M   'P 1'
#
loop_
_entity.id
_entity.type
_entity.pdbx_description
1 polymer ?
#
loop_
_entity_poly.entity_id
_entity_poly.type
_entity_poly.pdbx_seq_one_letter_code
_entity_poly.pdbx_strand_id
1 'polypeptide(L)'
;MSDAAAPKVKTLPDAQTVTQVQHWTDRLFSFRCTRPQSLRFRSGEFVMIGLLDDNGKPLLRAYSIASPSWDDELEFYSIKV
;
A
#
# COMPACT_ATOMS: atom_id res chain seq x y z
N MET A 1 -11.74 5.38 41.17
CA MET A 1 -10.59 5.02 40.31
C MET A 1 -11.05 5.22 38.87
N SER A 2 -10.74 6.36 38.30
CA SER A 2 -11.12 6.72 36.93
C SER A 2 -10.17 6.01 35.96
N ASP A 3 -10.74 5.09 35.20
CA ASP A 3 -10.04 4.34 34.16
C ASP A 3 -9.80 5.27 32.95
N ALA A 4 -8.57 5.79 32.85
CA ALA A 4 -8.17 6.63 31.73
C ALA A 4 -7.87 5.72 30.54
N ALA A 5 -8.75 5.75 29.53
CA ALA A 5 -8.56 5.01 28.30
C ALA A 5 -7.18 5.33 27.67
N ALA A 6 -6.40 4.28 27.42
CA ALA A 6 -5.07 4.39 26.82
C ALA A 6 -5.13 5.15 25.48
N PRO A 7 -4.14 6.02 25.18
CA PRO A 7 -4.11 6.76 23.93
C PRO A 7 -4.03 5.78 22.76
N LYS A 8 -4.95 5.91 21.79
CA LYS A 8 -4.92 5.13 20.54
C LYS A 8 -3.61 5.46 19.82
N VAL A 9 -2.69 4.49 19.79
CA VAL A 9 -1.48 4.57 18.98
C VAL A 9 -1.92 4.85 17.55
N LYS A 10 -1.47 5.97 16.97
CA LYS A 10 -1.67 6.23 15.55
C LYS A 10 -0.87 5.17 14.81
N THR A 11 -1.54 4.10 14.38
CA THR A 11 -0.95 3.11 13.48
C THR A 11 -0.56 3.86 12.23
N LEU A 12 0.73 4.14 12.07
CA LEU A 12 1.26 4.55 10.79
C LEU A 12 0.97 3.40 9.82
N PRO A 13 0.42 3.65 8.63
CA PRO A 13 0.31 2.61 7.61
C PRO A 13 1.68 1.95 7.41
N ASP A 14 1.72 0.62 7.26
CA ASP A 14 2.97 -0.11 7.04
C ASP A 14 3.71 0.46 5.81
N ALA A 15 4.74 1.26 6.04
CA ALA A 15 5.51 1.89 4.97
C ALA A 15 6.36 0.83 4.26
N GLN A 16 6.08 0.61 2.97
CA GLN A 16 6.79 -0.34 2.13
C GLN A 16 7.75 0.38 1.18
N THR A 17 8.88 -0.26 0.89
CA THR A 17 9.89 0.30 -0.01
C THR A 17 9.57 -0.09 -1.44
N VAL A 18 9.54 0.88 -2.36
CA VAL A 18 9.41 0.61 -3.79
C VAL A 18 10.73 0.02 -4.30
N THR A 19 10.66 -1.15 -4.91
CA THR A 19 11.83 -1.89 -5.41
C THR A 19 12.00 -1.73 -6.92
N GLN A 20 10.90 -1.53 -7.65
CA GLN A 20 10.93 -1.32 -9.10
C GLN A 20 9.79 -0.43 -9.55
N VAL A 21 10.03 0.35 -10.61
CA VAL A 21 9.00 1.12 -11.32
C VAL A 21 9.15 0.89 -12.82
N GLN A 22 8.05 0.58 -13.49
CA GLN A 22 7.99 0.45 -14.95
C GLN A 22 6.92 1.35 -15.51
N HIS A 23 7.30 2.25 -16.41
CA HIS A 23 6.36 3.05 -17.19
C HIS A 23 6.04 2.31 -18.50
N TRP A 24 4.75 2.12 -18.76
CA TRP A 24 4.28 1.46 -19.99
C TRP A 24 3.86 2.50 -21.02
N THR A 25 3.21 3.56 -20.57
CA THR A 25 2.82 4.72 -21.37
C THR A 25 2.90 6.00 -20.54
N ASP A 26 2.56 7.13 -21.14
CA ASP A 26 2.42 8.41 -20.44
C ASP A 26 1.38 8.33 -19.32
N ARG A 27 0.36 7.49 -19.46
CA ARG A 27 -0.76 7.36 -18.51
C ARG A 27 -0.73 6.10 -17.67
N LEU A 28 0.17 5.15 -17.91
CA LEU A 28 0.13 3.83 -17.27
C LEU A 28 1.51 3.43 -16.77
N PHE A 29 1.57 2.93 -15.54
CA PHE A 29 2.80 2.45 -14.91
C PHE A 29 2.49 1.31 -13.95
N SER A 30 3.46 0.42 -13.75
CA SER A 30 3.45 -0.52 -12.63
C SER A 30 4.61 -0.22 -11.69
N PHE A 31 4.48 -0.65 -10.45
CA PHE A 31 5.57 -0.63 -9.49
C PHE A 31 5.49 -1.85 -8.58
N ARG A 32 6.66 -2.26 -8.10
CA ARG A 32 6.82 -3.33 -7.11
C ARG A 32 7.30 -2.74 -5.80
N CYS A 33 6.86 -3.32 -4.69
CA CYS A 33 7.32 -2.94 -3.37
C CYS A 33 7.45 -4.14 -2.43
N THR A 34 8.16 -3.92 -1.32
CA THR A 34 8.31 -4.92 -0.27
C THR A 34 6.96 -5.38 0.26
N ARG A 35 6.83 -6.68 0.53
CA ARG A 35 5.63 -7.26 1.12
C ARG A 35 5.72 -7.28 2.66
N PRO A 36 4.74 -6.73 3.38
CA PRO A 36 4.67 -6.90 4.83
C PRO A 36 4.50 -8.38 5.19
N GLN A 37 5.29 -8.89 6.15
CA GLN A 37 5.21 -10.30 6.57
C GLN A 37 3.85 -10.70 7.14
N SER A 38 3.09 -9.74 7.68
CA SER A 38 1.73 -9.91 8.20
C SER A 38 0.67 -9.97 7.09
N LEU A 39 0.98 -9.53 5.87
CA LEU A 39 0.01 -9.42 4.80
C LEU A 39 -0.26 -10.79 4.15
N ARG A 40 -1.49 -11.28 4.33
CA ARG A 40 -2.04 -12.47 3.68
C ARG A 40 -3.24 -12.04 2.85
N PHE A 41 -3.27 -12.46 1.59
CA PHE A 41 -4.33 -12.14 0.65
C PHE A 41 -4.54 -13.31 -0.32
N ARG A 42 -5.69 -13.33 -0.98
CA ARG A 42 -5.98 -14.23 -2.11
C ARG A 42 -5.80 -13.46 -3.41
N SER A 43 -5.19 -14.10 -4.42
CA SER A 43 -5.00 -13.48 -5.73
C SER A 43 -6.33 -12.95 -6.28
N GLY A 44 -6.36 -11.68 -6.67
CA GLY A 44 -7.58 -10.96 -7.09
C GLY A 44 -8.17 -10.02 -6.03
N GLU A 45 -7.70 -10.05 -4.79
CA GLU A 45 -8.08 -9.07 -3.77
C GLU A 45 -7.41 -7.69 -3.99
N PHE A 46 -7.94 -6.69 -3.31
CA PHE A 46 -7.44 -5.31 -3.34
C PHE A 46 -7.10 -4.83 -1.93
N VAL A 47 -6.18 -3.86 -1.86
CA VAL A 47 -5.75 -3.21 -0.61
C VAL A 47 -5.77 -1.69 -0.76
N MET A 48 -5.77 -0.99 0.37
CA MET A 48 -5.63 0.46 0.40
C MET A 48 -4.15 0.83 0.41
N ILE A 49 -3.71 1.56 -0.60
CA ILE A 49 -2.34 2.12 -0.67
C ILE A 49 -2.41 3.63 -0.87
N GLY A 50 -1.35 4.33 -0.49
CA GLY A 50 -1.28 5.77 -0.69
C GLY A 50 -0.01 6.39 -0.16
N LEU A 51 0.11 7.69 -0.38
CA LEU A 51 1.20 8.53 0.11
C LEU A 51 0.65 9.55 1.11
N LEU A 52 1.54 10.13 1.92
CA LEU A 52 1.18 11.28 2.73
C LEU A 52 1.07 12.50 1.83
N ASP A 53 0.05 13.34 2.06
CA ASP A 53 -0.03 14.66 1.44
C ASP A 53 0.91 15.67 2.11
N ASP A 54 0.97 16.89 1.59
CA ASP A 54 1.81 17.97 2.13
C ASP A 54 1.50 18.33 3.59
N ASN A 55 0.30 17.98 4.08
CA ASN A 55 -0.14 18.18 5.46
C ASN A 55 0.07 16.94 6.34
N GLY A 56 0.70 15.88 5.80
CA GLY A 56 0.94 14.61 6.49
C GLY A 56 -0.29 13.72 6.63
N LYS A 57 -1.38 13.99 5.90
CA LYS A 57 -2.58 13.15 5.89
C LYS A 57 -2.44 12.06 4.82
N PRO A 58 -2.71 10.78 5.15
CA PRO A 58 -2.66 9.70 4.17
C PRO A 58 -3.73 9.86 3.08
N LEU A 59 -3.30 9.95 1.82
CA LEU A 59 -4.17 9.92 0.64
C LEU A 59 -4.25 8.50 0.09
N LEU A 60 -5.21 7.73 0.61
CA LEU A 60 -5.38 6.33 0.26
C LEU A 60 -6.32 6.12 -0.93
N ARG A 61 -6.05 5.11 -1.74
CA ARG A 61 -6.90 4.61 -2.82
C ARG A 61 -6.87 3.08 -2.82
N ALA A 62 -7.97 2.48 -3.27
CA ALA A 62 -8.05 1.03 -3.45
C ALA A 62 -7.28 0.62 -4.71
N TYR A 63 -6.41 -0.37 -4.59
CA TYR A 63 -5.68 -0.97 -5.68
C TYR A 63 -5.73 -2.50 -5.59
N SER A 64 -6.04 -3.15 -6.71
CA SER A 64 -5.89 -4.60 -6.85
C SER A 64 -4.41 -4.98 -6.76
N ILE A 65 -4.12 -6.07 -6.06
CA ILE A 65 -2.76 -6.63 -6.03
C ILE A 65 -2.56 -7.41 -7.34
N ALA A 66 -1.59 -6.98 -8.15
CA ALA A 66 -1.30 -7.58 -9.44
C ALA A 66 -0.33 -8.78 -9.34
N SER A 67 0.43 -8.89 -8.25
CA SER A 67 1.25 -10.07 -7.97
C SER A 67 0.43 -11.21 -7.35
N PRO A 68 0.80 -12.49 -7.60
CA PRO A 68 0.14 -13.61 -6.97
C PRO A 68 0.44 -13.70 -5.47
N SER A 69 -0.43 -14.34 -4.70
CA SER A 69 -0.30 -14.43 -3.23
C SER A 69 0.95 -15.15 -2.69
N TRP A 70 1.67 -15.86 -3.55
CA TRP A 70 2.93 -16.54 -3.24
C TRP A 70 4.18 -15.73 -3.60
N ASP A 71 4.04 -14.58 -4.26
CA ASP A 71 5.18 -13.69 -4.59
C ASP A 71 5.73 -13.02 -3.32
N ASP A 72 7.05 -12.84 -3.28
CA ASP A 72 7.78 -12.21 -2.16
C ASP A 72 7.59 -10.67 -2.16
N GLU A 73 7.18 -10.10 -3.29
CA GLU A 73 6.86 -8.68 -3.43
C GLU A 73 5.41 -8.44 -3.85
N LEU A 74 4.95 -7.21 -3.62
CA LEU A 74 3.67 -6.73 -4.09
C LEU A 74 3.86 -5.97 -5.39
N GLU A 75 3.03 -6.27 -6.39
CA GLU A 75 2.98 -5.50 -7.64
C GLU A 75 1.63 -4.79 -7.77
N PHE A 76 1.67 -3.56 -8.28
CA PHE A 76 0.50 -2.76 -8.57
C PHE A 76 0.61 -2.16 -9.98
N TYR A 77 -0.53 -2.12 -10.67
CA TYR A 77 -0.68 -1.42 -11.94
C TYR A 77 -1.58 -0.19 -11.75
N SER A 78 -1.10 0.97 -12.17
CA SER A 78 -1.68 2.26 -11.85
C SER A 78 -1.79 3.19 -13.06
N ILE A 79 -2.78 4.07 -12.97
CA ILE A 79 -3.02 5.15 -13.92
C ILE A 79 -2.38 6.45 -13.40
N LYS A 80 -1.76 7.20 -14.30
CA LYS A 80 -1.39 8.60 -14.06
C LYS A 80 -2.57 9.46 -14.50
N VAL A 81 -3.22 10.09 -13.51
CA VAL A 81 -4.33 11.02 -13.72
C VAL A 81 -3.79 12.43 -13.82
#